data_AF-A0A6I5Z9P3-F1
#
_entry.id   AF-A0A6I5Z9P3-F1
#
_cell.length_a   1.000
_cell.length_b   1.000
_cell.length_c   1.000
_cell.angle_alpha   90.00
_cell.angle_beta   90.00
_cell.angle_gamma   90.00
#
_symmetry.space_group_name_H-M   'P 1'
#
loop_
_entity.id
_entity.type
_entity.pdbx_description
1 polymer ?
#
loop_
_entity_poly.entity_id
_entity_poly.type
_entity_poly.pdbx_seq_one_letter_code
_entity_poly.pdbx_strand_id
1 'polypeptide(L)'
;MVWFLFQLALMVVGAIVHILVDRSARRRTTGRVAELVLLWILVPGGVFGVLAGVGHVGPNAAELAKDIGPDYVPGMFQWELGWNDIAIGLLCVLTFRVRNRGGWLDAAVWALAISYGGDLAGHISQYYLHDNHATNNAWAIPAEIYIVGVTVIAWAIYRRTTPRSVAILGPNAARGVEEGVETRVS
;
A
#
# COMPACT_ATOMS: atom_id res chain seq x y z
N MET A 1 1.68 7.64 -17.20
CA MET A 1 2.29 6.32 -17.52
C MET A 1 3.60 6.04 -16.77
N VAL A 2 4.69 6.79 -17.01
CA VAL A 2 6.01 6.48 -16.41
C VAL A 2 5.96 6.42 -14.89
N TRP A 3 5.22 7.32 -14.25
CA TRP A 3 4.96 7.32 -12.82
C TRP A 3 4.44 5.97 -12.31
N PHE A 4 3.32 5.48 -12.87
CA PHE A 4 2.70 4.22 -12.47
C PHE A 4 3.61 3.01 -12.75
N LEU A 5 4.30 2.99 -13.90
CA LEU A 5 5.24 1.91 -14.22
C LEU A 5 6.39 1.85 -13.22
N PHE A 6 6.98 3.01 -12.89
CA PHE A 6 8.05 3.09 -11.91
C PHE A 6 7.57 2.65 -10.52
N GLN A 7 6.38 3.11 -10.10
CA GLN A 7 5.76 2.72 -8.85
C GLN A 7 5.57 1.19 -8.77
N LEU A 8 4.90 0.60 -9.76
CA LEU A 8 4.64 -0.84 -9.81
C LEU A 8 5.93 -1.65 -9.87
N ALA A 9 6.89 -1.23 -10.70
CA ALA A 9 8.18 -1.88 -10.79
C ALA A 9 8.92 -1.85 -9.45
N LEU A 10 8.92 -0.71 -8.74
CA LEU A 10 9.56 -0.59 -7.43
C LEU A 10 8.93 -1.54 -6.41
N MET A 11 7.59 -1.62 -6.36
CA MET A 11 6.87 -2.51 -5.44
C MET A 11 7.15 -3.98 -5.75
N VAL A 12 7.03 -4.39 -7.01
CA VAL A 12 7.20 -5.78 -7.44
C VAL A 12 8.65 -6.23 -7.28
N VAL A 13 9.60 -5.48 -7.85
CA VAL A 13 11.02 -5.84 -7.81
C VAL A 13 11.54 -5.75 -6.38
N GLY A 14 11.15 -4.72 -5.63
CA GLY A 14 11.50 -4.57 -4.23
C GLY A 14 11.02 -5.74 -3.37
N ALA A 15 9.76 -6.17 -3.55
CA ALA A 15 9.23 -7.34 -2.86
C ALA A 15 10.04 -8.60 -3.18
N ILE A 16 10.29 -8.86 -4.46
CA ILE A 16 11.06 -10.03 -4.92
C ILE A 16 12.45 -10.02 -4.29
N VAL A 17 13.19 -8.91 -4.42
CA VAL A 17 14.54 -8.79 -3.87
C VAL A 17 14.52 -9.00 -2.35
N HIS A 18 13.60 -8.36 -1.62
CA HIS A 18 13.52 -8.49 -0.16
C HIS A 18 13.16 -9.93 0.26
N ILE A 19 12.29 -10.63 -0.46
CA ILE A 19 11.99 -12.05 -0.21
C ILE A 19 13.25 -12.91 -0.44
N LEU A 20 13.98 -12.68 -1.54
CA LEU A 20 15.17 -13.46 -1.88
C LEU A 20 16.31 -13.29 -0.88
N VAL A 21 16.45 -12.10 -0.30
CA VAL A 21 17.52 -11.77 0.65
C VAL A 21 17.07 -11.81 2.12
N ASP A 22 15.83 -12.19 2.43
CA ASP A 22 15.31 -12.22 3.80
C ASP A 22 16.09 -13.22 4.66
N ARG A 23 16.71 -12.70 5.72
CA ARG A 23 17.49 -13.50 6.69
C ARG A 23 16.73 -13.76 7.98
N SER A 24 15.45 -13.40 8.06
CA SER A 24 14.64 -13.61 9.26
C SER A 24 14.48 -15.09 9.62
N ALA A 25 14.22 -15.40 10.89
CA ALA A 25 13.90 -16.77 11.33
C ALA A 25 12.67 -17.34 10.59
N ARG A 26 11.73 -16.47 10.18
CA ARG A 26 10.54 -16.83 9.41
C ARG A 26 10.77 -16.84 7.90
N ARG A 27 12.02 -16.76 7.42
CA ARG A 27 12.33 -16.72 5.98
C ARG A 27 11.64 -17.86 5.24
N ARG A 28 11.13 -17.56 4.04
CA ARG A 28 10.44 -18.52 3.14
C ARG A 28 9.17 -19.16 3.71
N THR A 29 8.67 -18.75 4.87
CA THR A 29 7.31 -19.10 5.29
C THR A 29 6.29 -18.31 4.48
N THR A 30 5.14 -18.92 4.17
CA THR A 30 4.06 -18.25 3.41
C THR A 30 3.63 -16.93 4.06
N GLY A 31 3.51 -16.91 5.40
CA GLY A 31 3.16 -15.70 6.14
C GLY A 31 4.22 -14.61 6.03
N ARG A 32 5.51 -14.96 6.07
CA ARG A 32 6.58 -13.97 5.90
C ARG A 32 6.65 -13.42 4.49
N VAL A 33 6.48 -14.27 3.48
CA VAL A 33 6.41 -13.84 2.08
C VAL A 33 5.25 -12.85 1.88
N ALA A 34 4.06 -13.19 2.38
CA ALA A 34 2.90 -12.31 2.32
C ALA A 34 3.11 -10.98 3.08
N GLU A 35 3.73 -11.02 4.26
CA GLU A 35 4.11 -9.81 5.01
C GLU A 35 5.04 -8.91 4.19
N LEU A 36 6.05 -9.48 3.53
CA LEU A 36 7.00 -8.71 2.72
C LEU A 36 6.33 -8.10 1.49
N VAL A 37 5.47 -8.84 0.79
CA VAL A 37 4.65 -8.30 -0.31
C VAL A 37 3.81 -7.12 0.18
N LEU A 38 3.09 -7.28 1.30
CA LEU A 38 2.32 -6.19 1.90
C LEU A 38 3.17 -4.97 2.18
N LEU A 39 4.33 -5.13 2.82
CA LEU A 39 5.19 -4.00 3.18
C LEU A 39 5.71 -3.25 1.95
N TRP A 40 5.97 -3.96 0.85
CA TRP A 40 6.42 -3.33 -0.40
C TRP A 40 5.30 -2.67 -1.20
N ILE A 41 4.03 -3.00 -0.93
CA ILE A 41 2.91 -2.21 -1.45
C ILE A 41 2.63 -1.03 -0.51
N LEU A 42 2.49 -1.26 0.79
CA LEU A 42 2.10 -0.26 1.77
C LEU A 42 3.17 0.83 1.95
N VAL A 43 4.45 0.49 2.08
CA VAL A 43 5.46 1.50 2.40
C VAL A 43 5.81 2.37 1.19
N PRO A 44 6.30 1.84 0.05
CA PRO A 44 6.48 2.63 -1.16
C PRO A 44 5.16 3.23 -1.68
N GLY A 45 4.06 2.48 -1.66
CA GLY A 45 2.75 3.00 -2.09
C GLY A 45 2.28 4.14 -1.22
N GLY A 46 2.53 4.07 0.09
CA GLY A 46 2.28 5.19 0.99
C GLY A 46 3.16 6.40 0.69
N VAL A 47 4.44 6.21 0.33
CA VAL A 47 5.31 7.31 -0.12
C VAL A 47 4.73 7.95 -1.39
N PHE A 48 4.33 7.15 -2.38
CA PHE A 48 3.71 7.66 -3.60
C PHE A 48 2.37 8.34 -3.33
N GLY A 49 1.55 7.84 -2.39
CA GLY A 49 0.32 8.49 -1.95
C GLY A 49 0.59 9.86 -1.34
N VAL A 50 1.58 9.99 -0.46
CA VAL A 50 1.99 11.30 0.07
C VAL A 50 2.45 12.23 -1.06
N LEU A 51 3.25 11.75 -2.01
CA LEU A 51 3.71 12.55 -3.14
C LEU A 51 2.55 12.98 -4.06
N ALA A 52 1.61 12.08 -4.34
CA ALA A 52 0.39 12.36 -5.11
C ALA A 52 -0.46 13.41 -4.39
N GLY A 53 -0.68 13.24 -3.09
CA GLY A 53 -1.42 14.19 -2.28
C GLY A 53 -0.78 15.57 -2.22
N VAL A 54 0.56 15.65 -2.10
CA VAL A 54 1.31 16.90 -2.26
C VAL A 54 1.14 17.49 -3.66
N GLY A 55 1.06 16.65 -4.70
CA GLY A 55 0.72 17.10 -6.06
C GLY A 55 -0.68 17.73 -6.13
N HIS A 56 -1.66 17.16 -5.43
CA HIS A 56 -3.04 17.65 -5.39
C HIS A 56 -3.23 18.95 -4.60
N VAL A 57 -2.50 19.14 -3.48
CA VAL A 57 -2.56 20.37 -2.67
C VAL A 57 -1.47 21.38 -3.03
N GLY A 58 -0.56 21.02 -3.92
CA GLY A 58 0.65 21.77 -4.20
C GLY A 58 0.50 22.78 -5.33
N PRO A 59 1.60 23.45 -5.68
CA PRO A 59 1.64 24.38 -6.81
C PRO A 59 1.34 23.68 -8.15
N ASN A 60 1.56 22.37 -8.25
CA ASN A 60 1.37 21.58 -9.47
C ASN A 60 -0.06 21.01 -9.63
N ALA A 61 -1.00 21.43 -8.77
CA ALA A 61 -2.34 20.86 -8.72
C ALA A 61 -3.08 21.03 -10.05
N ALA A 62 -2.90 22.16 -10.72
CA ALA A 62 -3.55 22.45 -12.00
C ALA A 62 -2.99 21.62 -13.16
N GLU A 63 -1.69 21.33 -13.19
CA GLU A 63 -1.12 20.39 -14.16
C GLU A 63 -1.60 18.97 -13.91
N LEU A 64 -1.56 18.51 -12.65
CA LEU A 64 -2.01 17.17 -12.29
C LEU A 64 -3.47 16.92 -12.66
N ALA A 65 -4.33 17.92 -12.44
CA ALA A 65 -5.74 17.89 -12.82
C ALA A 65 -5.94 17.61 -14.32
N LYS A 66 -5.18 18.32 -15.18
CA LYS A 66 -5.23 18.13 -16.64
C LYS A 66 -4.80 16.73 -17.06
N ASP A 67 -3.81 16.17 -16.39
CA ASP A 67 -3.32 14.82 -16.69
C ASP A 67 -4.31 13.72 -16.27
N ILE A 68 -5.17 14.00 -15.28
CA ILE A 68 -6.25 13.12 -14.82
C ILE A 68 -7.43 13.17 -15.79
N GLY A 69 -7.77 14.33 -16.33
CA GLY A 69 -8.78 14.42 -17.38
C GLY A 69 -9.31 15.82 -17.62
N PRO A 70 -9.98 16.03 -18.77
CA PRO A 70 -10.52 17.33 -19.15
C PRO A 70 -11.59 17.84 -18.18
N ASP A 71 -12.34 16.93 -17.54
CA ASP A 71 -13.43 17.25 -16.62
C ASP A 71 -12.99 17.31 -15.15
N TYR A 72 -11.72 16.97 -14.87
CA TYR A 72 -11.16 17.05 -13.53
C TYR A 72 -10.69 18.48 -13.26
N VAL A 73 -11.59 19.30 -12.70
CA VAL A 73 -11.33 20.73 -12.45
C VAL A 73 -10.61 20.90 -11.10
N PRO A 74 -9.46 21.62 -11.06
CA PRO A 74 -8.80 21.92 -9.80
C PRO A 74 -9.69 22.80 -8.90
N GLY A 75 -9.84 22.39 -7.65
CA GLY A 75 -10.74 23.04 -6.71
C GLY A 75 -10.76 22.38 -5.33
N MET A 76 -11.77 22.69 -4.53
CA MET A 76 -11.86 22.21 -3.13
C MET A 76 -11.84 20.69 -3.01
N PHE A 77 -12.47 19.95 -3.93
CA PHE A 77 -12.49 18.48 -3.90
C PHE A 77 -11.13 17.86 -4.23
N GLN A 78 -10.38 18.45 -5.16
CA GLN A 78 -8.99 18.03 -5.41
C GLN A 78 -8.12 18.29 -4.17
N TRP A 79 -8.33 19.42 -3.48
CA TRP A 79 -7.61 19.74 -2.26
C TRP A 79 -7.93 18.74 -1.13
N GLU A 80 -9.20 18.41 -0.93
CA GLU A 80 -9.64 17.38 0.04
C GLU A 80 -9.07 16.00 -0.31
N LEU A 81 -9.12 15.60 -1.58
CA LEU A 81 -8.51 14.36 -2.07
C LEU A 81 -7.02 14.31 -1.74
N GLY A 82 -6.29 15.40 -1.97
CA GLY A 82 -4.87 15.45 -1.67
C GLY A 82 -4.53 15.25 -0.19
N TRP A 83 -5.36 15.76 0.74
CA TRP A 83 -5.21 15.47 2.16
C TRP A 83 -5.57 14.04 2.53
N ASN A 84 -6.57 13.45 1.86
CA ASN A 84 -6.88 12.04 1.99
C ASN A 84 -5.68 11.16 1.57
N ASP A 85 -5.08 11.46 0.42
CA ASP A 85 -3.89 10.76 -0.08
C ASP A 85 -2.70 10.84 0.89
N ILE A 86 -2.47 12.03 1.47
CA ILE A 86 -1.44 12.22 2.49
C ILE A 86 -1.76 11.37 3.73
N ALA A 87 -3.00 11.38 4.21
CA ALA A 87 -3.40 10.66 5.41
C ALA A 87 -3.27 9.14 5.24
N ILE A 88 -3.82 8.59 4.15
CA ILE A 88 -3.71 7.16 3.80
C ILE A 88 -2.25 6.81 3.53
N GLY A 89 -1.51 7.68 2.84
CA GLY A 89 -0.10 7.49 2.55
C GLY A 89 0.74 7.37 3.82
N LEU A 90 0.57 8.28 4.79
CA LEU A 90 1.25 8.23 6.08
C LEU A 90 0.88 6.98 6.88
N LEU A 91 -0.41 6.60 6.89
CA LEU A 91 -0.88 5.38 7.54
C LEU A 91 -0.12 4.14 7.00
N CYS A 92 0.03 4.07 5.69
CA CYS A 92 0.73 2.97 5.01
C CYS A 92 2.25 3.02 5.22
N VAL A 93 2.89 4.20 5.07
CA VAL A 93 4.33 4.37 5.32
C VAL A 93 4.69 3.88 6.71
N LEU A 94 3.92 4.26 7.72
CA LEU A 94 4.22 3.95 9.12
C LEU A 94 4.25 2.44 9.43
N THR A 95 3.75 1.57 8.56
CA THR A 95 3.90 0.10 8.67
C THR A 95 5.35 -0.39 8.53
N PHE A 96 6.27 0.47 8.03
CA PHE A 96 7.71 0.16 7.99
C PHE A 96 8.24 -0.21 9.38
N ARG A 97 7.71 0.46 10.43
CA ARG A 97 8.09 0.20 11.82
C ARG A 97 7.51 -1.13 12.27
N VAL A 98 8.37 -2.03 12.75
CA VAL A 98 7.97 -3.38 13.19
C VAL A 98 6.85 -3.36 14.24
N ARG A 99 6.88 -2.38 15.17
CA ARG A 99 5.83 -2.20 16.19
C ARG A 99 4.43 -1.90 15.61
N ASN A 100 4.37 -1.40 14.38
CA ASN A 100 3.13 -1.05 13.68
C ASN A 100 2.62 -2.21 12.79
N ARG A 101 3.24 -3.40 12.84
CA ARG A 101 2.87 -4.55 12.00
C ARG A 101 1.84 -5.51 12.63
N GLY A 102 1.14 -5.03 13.66
CA GLY A 102 -0.02 -5.67 14.28
C GLY A 102 -1.33 -5.07 13.77
N GLY A 103 -2.22 -4.64 14.65
CA GLY A 103 -3.50 -4.00 14.27
C GLY A 103 -3.38 -2.75 13.39
N TRP A 104 -2.28 -2.00 13.48
CA TRP A 104 -2.04 -0.85 12.57
C TRP A 104 -1.88 -1.28 11.11
N LEU A 105 -1.27 -2.44 10.85
CA LEU A 105 -1.17 -3.00 9.50
C LEU A 105 -2.56 -3.32 8.93
N ASP A 106 -3.48 -3.82 9.76
CA ASP A 106 -4.87 -4.06 9.31
C ASP A 106 -5.57 -2.76 8.95
N ALA A 107 -5.42 -1.73 9.78
CA ALA A 107 -5.97 -0.42 9.50
C ALA A 107 -5.40 0.14 8.18
N ALA A 108 -4.09 0.04 7.96
CA ALA A 108 -3.44 0.49 6.74
C ALA A 108 -3.95 -0.26 5.50
N VAL A 109 -4.06 -1.60 5.57
CA VAL A 109 -4.58 -2.43 4.49
C VAL A 109 -5.99 -2.01 4.10
N TRP A 110 -6.89 -1.90 5.06
CA TRP A 110 -8.30 -1.62 4.77
C TRP A 110 -8.54 -0.17 4.37
N ALA A 111 -7.85 0.78 4.97
CA ALA A 111 -7.94 2.18 4.58
C ALA A 111 -7.43 2.37 3.13
N LEU A 112 -6.30 1.75 2.77
CA LEU A 112 -5.81 1.75 1.39
C LEU A 112 -6.79 1.04 0.44
N ALA A 113 -7.27 -0.15 0.79
CA ALA A 113 -8.16 -0.92 -0.08
C ALA A 113 -9.48 -0.19 -0.36
N ILE A 114 -10.04 0.51 0.64
CA ILE A 114 -11.27 1.29 0.47
C ILE A 114 -10.99 2.57 -0.32
N SER A 115 -9.94 3.33 0.02
CA SER A 115 -9.61 4.57 -0.67
C SER A 115 -9.27 4.29 -2.15
N TYR A 116 -8.26 3.48 -2.41
CA TYR A 116 -7.79 3.20 -3.77
C TYR A 116 -8.77 2.32 -4.54
N GLY A 117 -9.60 1.54 -3.86
CA GLY A 117 -10.72 0.82 -4.49
C GLY A 117 -11.83 1.77 -4.94
N GLY A 118 -12.08 2.84 -4.17
CA GLY A 118 -12.96 3.93 -4.57
C GLY A 118 -12.41 4.70 -5.77
N ASP A 119 -11.11 5.03 -5.76
CA ASP A 119 -10.42 5.68 -6.87
C ASP A 119 -10.50 4.81 -8.14
N LEU A 120 -10.24 3.51 -8.03
CA LEU A 120 -10.39 2.55 -9.13
C LEU A 120 -11.80 2.53 -9.71
N ALA A 121 -12.83 2.50 -8.86
CA ALA A 121 -14.21 2.56 -9.32
C ALA A 121 -14.48 3.90 -10.05
N GLY A 122 -13.95 5.00 -9.52
CA GLY A 122 -13.99 6.32 -10.15
C GLY A 122 -13.32 6.32 -11.52
N HIS A 123 -12.09 5.81 -11.63
CA HIS A 123 -11.33 5.76 -12.87
C HIS A 123 -12.00 4.87 -13.93
N ILE A 124 -12.55 3.72 -13.55
CA ILE A 124 -13.35 2.86 -14.44
C ILE A 124 -14.60 3.60 -14.92
N SER A 125 -15.34 4.24 -14.02
CA SER A 125 -16.53 5.04 -14.35
C SER A 125 -16.20 6.18 -15.32
N GLN A 126 -15.12 6.92 -15.07
CA GLN A 126 -14.63 7.98 -15.95
C GLN A 126 -14.20 7.45 -17.31
N TYR A 127 -13.54 6.29 -17.35
CA TYR A 127 -13.08 5.69 -18.60
C TYR A 127 -14.22 5.20 -19.49
N TYR A 128 -15.26 4.57 -18.92
CA TYR A 128 -16.33 3.92 -19.70
C TYR A 128 -17.60 4.75 -19.84
N LEU A 129 -17.93 5.62 -18.87
CA LEU A 129 -19.17 6.41 -18.89
C LEU A 129 -18.97 7.84 -19.36
N HIS A 130 -17.73 8.35 -19.29
CA HIS A 130 -17.41 9.74 -19.59
C HIS A 130 -16.29 9.86 -20.66
N ASP A 131 -15.90 8.75 -21.29
CA ASP A 131 -14.86 8.68 -22.34
C ASP A 131 -13.51 9.36 -21.95
N ASN A 132 -13.20 9.40 -20.66
CA ASN A 132 -11.96 10.01 -20.17
C ASN A 132 -10.79 9.04 -20.34
N HIS A 133 -10.11 9.12 -21.48
CA HIS A 133 -8.90 8.35 -21.76
C HIS A 133 -7.59 9.08 -21.43
N ALA A 134 -7.65 10.12 -20.59
CA ALA A 134 -6.46 10.83 -20.17
C ALA A 134 -5.45 9.88 -19.50
N THR A 135 -4.17 10.21 -19.63
CA THR A 135 -3.08 9.29 -19.31
C THR A 135 -3.12 8.84 -17.85
N ASN A 136 -3.41 9.73 -16.89
CA ASN A 136 -3.43 9.32 -15.48
C ASN A 136 -4.71 8.57 -15.13
N ASN A 137 -5.85 8.84 -15.77
CA ASN A 137 -7.07 8.04 -15.59
C ASN A 137 -6.86 6.60 -16.08
N ALA A 138 -6.36 6.43 -17.31
CA ALA A 138 -6.21 5.12 -17.91
C ALA A 138 -5.15 4.25 -17.20
N TRP A 139 -4.04 4.84 -16.76
CA TRP A 139 -2.95 4.10 -16.12
C TRP A 139 -3.15 3.88 -14.61
N ALA A 140 -4.04 4.64 -13.96
CA ALA A 140 -4.44 4.36 -12.58
C ALA A 140 -5.16 3.01 -12.47
N ILE A 141 -6.05 2.67 -13.42
CA ILE A 141 -6.84 1.43 -13.41
C ILE A 141 -5.99 0.16 -13.19
N PRO A 142 -5.01 -0.20 -14.05
CA PRO A 142 -4.21 -1.40 -13.82
C PRO A 142 -3.33 -1.30 -12.57
N ALA A 143 -2.89 -0.10 -12.19
CA ALA A 143 -2.08 0.09 -10.99
C ALA A 143 -2.89 -0.18 -9.72
N GLU A 144 -4.13 0.31 -9.65
CA GLU A 144 -5.01 0.14 -8.50
C GLU A 144 -5.59 -1.27 -8.42
N ILE A 145 -5.88 -1.92 -9.56
CA ILE A 145 -6.22 -3.36 -9.59
C ILE A 145 -5.10 -4.17 -8.92
N TYR A 146 -3.85 -3.89 -9.27
CA TYR A 146 -2.69 -4.54 -8.65
C TYR A 146 -2.59 -4.17 -7.17
N ILE A 147 -2.56 -2.87 -6.83
CA ILE A 147 -2.36 -2.39 -5.46
C ILE A 147 -3.44 -2.91 -4.52
N VAL A 148 -4.72 -2.74 -4.86
CA VAL A 148 -5.85 -3.17 -4.03
C VAL A 148 -5.94 -4.69 -4.00
N GLY A 149 -5.93 -5.34 -5.17
CA GLY A 149 -6.11 -6.78 -5.29
C GLY A 149 -5.00 -7.56 -4.58
N VAL A 150 -3.74 -7.23 -4.86
CA VAL A 150 -2.59 -7.91 -4.23
C VAL A 150 -2.51 -7.60 -2.75
N THR A 151 -2.84 -6.37 -2.31
CA THR A 151 -2.89 -6.04 -0.88
C THR A 151 -3.90 -6.88 -0.13
N VAL A 152 -5.14 -6.99 -0.62
CA VAL A 152 -6.19 -7.78 0.05
C VAL A 152 -5.85 -9.28 0.05
N ILE A 153 -5.34 -9.80 -1.08
CA ILE A 153 -4.94 -11.21 -1.18
C ILE A 153 -3.76 -11.50 -0.23
N ALA A 154 -2.71 -10.68 -0.27
CA ALA A 154 -1.54 -10.86 0.60
C ALA A 154 -1.92 -10.71 2.08
N TRP A 155 -2.83 -9.80 2.42
CA TRP A 155 -3.37 -9.67 3.78
C TRP A 155 -4.12 -10.93 4.21
N ALA A 156 -5.00 -11.47 3.37
CA ALA A 156 -5.73 -12.69 3.68
C ALA A 156 -4.78 -13.89 3.89
N ILE A 157 -3.77 -14.02 3.04
CA ILE A 157 -2.72 -15.05 3.19
C ILE A 157 -1.93 -14.84 4.49
N TYR A 158 -1.47 -13.61 4.75
CA TYR A 158 -0.72 -13.26 5.97
C TYR A 158 -1.50 -13.63 7.22
N ARG A 159 -2.79 -13.27 7.29
CA ARG A 159 -3.67 -13.53 8.43
C ARG A 159 -3.95 -15.02 8.64
N ARG A 160 -4.03 -15.81 7.56
CA ARG A 160 -4.29 -17.26 7.64
C ARG A 160 -3.05 -18.09 7.97
N THR A 161 -1.86 -17.60 7.61
CA THR A 161 -0.61 -18.39 7.68
C THR A 161 0.37 -17.91 8.75
N THR A 162 0.06 -16.80 9.43
CA THR A 162 0.87 -16.27 10.53
C THR A 162 0.22 -16.59 11.88
N PRO A 163 0.99 -17.03 12.89
CA PRO A 163 0.45 -17.24 14.24
C PRO A 163 -0.30 -16.01 14.75
N ARG A 164 -1.45 -16.23 15.38
CA ARG A 164 -2.37 -15.15 15.80
C ARG A 164 -1.71 -14.11 16.71
N SER A 165 -0.81 -14.54 17.61
CA SER A 165 -0.03 -13.64 18.47
C SER A 165 0.81 -12.67 17.65
N VAL A 166 1.51 -13.17 16.62
CA VAL A 166 2.35 -12.36 15.71
C VAL A 166 1.49 -11.47 14.81
N ALA A 167 0.36 -11.97 14.33
CA ALA A 167 -0.51 -11.21 13.45
C ALA A 167 -1.17 -10.01 14.18
N ILE A 168 -1.53 -10.17 15.46
CA ILE A 168 -2.22 -9.12 16.24
C ILE A 168 -1.22 -8.15 16.88
N LEU A 169 -0.18 -8.69 17.52
CA LEU A 169 0.79 -7.91 18.31
C LEU A 169 2.03 -7.50 17.48
N GLY A 170 2.16 -8.01 16.27
CA GLY A 170 3.29 -7.79 15.38
C GLY A 170 4.46 -8.77 15.60
N PRO A 171 5.51 -8.69 14.75
CA PRO A 171 6.66 -9.60 14.78
C PRO A 171 7.43 -9.65 16.12
N ASN A 172 7.33 -8.61 16.94
CA ASN A 172 7.98 -8.58 18.25
C ASN A 172 7.38 -9.57 19.25
N ALA A 173 6.10 -9.94 19.09
CA ALA A 173 5.50 -10.97 19.93
C ALA A 173 6.07 -12.38 19.67
N ALA A 174 6.74 -12.59 18.54
CA ALA A 174 7.47 -13.84 18.30
C ALA A 174 8.79 -13.91 19.09
N ARG A 175 9.39 -12.75 19.44
CA ARG A 175 10.71 -12.70 20.11
C ARG A 175 10.66 -13.16 21.57
N GLY A 176 9.58 -12.86 22.29
CA GLY A 176 9.43 -13.27 23.70
C GLY A 176 9.07 -14.74 23.92
N VAL A 177 8.79 -15.51 22.87
CA VAL A 177 8.51 -16.96 22.96
C VAL A 177 9.80 -17.78 22.81
N GLU A 178 10.79 -17.30 22.04
CA GLU A 178 12.08 -17.99 21.88
C GLU A 178 12.99 -17.81 23.12
N GLU A 179 13.03 -16.62 23.75
CA GLU A 179 13.84 -16.38 24.95
C GLU A 179 13.35 -17.12 26.22
N GLY A 180 12.06 -17.50 26.25
CA GLY A 180 11.45 -18.20 27.39
C GLY A 180 11.63 -19.73 27.38
N VAL A 181 12.11 -20.30 26.27
CA VAL A 181 12.36 -21.75 26.15
C VAL A 181 13.82 -22.09 26.44
N GLU A 182 14.77 -21.18 26.16
CA GLU A 182 16.20 -21.43 26.43
C GLU A 182 16.64 -21.14 27.88
N THR A 183 15.82 -20.47 28.70
CA THR A 183 16.21 -20.09 30.08
C THR A 183 15.73 -21.05 31.19
N ARG A 184 15.34 -22.28 30.85
CA ARG A 184 15.07 -23.35 31.84
C ARG A 184 15.94 -24.59 31.62
N VAL A 185 17.26 -24.42 31.49
CA VAL A 185 18.22 -25.50 31.77
C VAL A 185 19.46 -24.90 32.42
N SER A 186 19.47 -24.94 33.76
CA SER A 186 20.59 -25.09 34.72
C SER A 186 20.39 -24.20 35.95
#